data_AF-A0A2I0B566-F1
#
_entry.id   AF-A0A2I0B566-F1
#
_cell.length_a   1.000
_cell.length_b   1.000
_cell.length_c   1.000
_cell.angle_alpha   90.00
_cell.angle_beta   90.00
_cell.angle_gamma   90.00
#
_symmetry.space_group_name_H-M   'P 1'
#
loop_
_entity.id
_entity.type
_entity.pdbx_description
1 polymer ?
#
loop_
_entity_poly.entity_id
_entity_poly.type
_entity_poly.pdbx_seq_one_letter_code
_entity_poly.pdbx_strand_id
1 'polypeptide(L)'
;MQHGKVIAYASRQLRLHEKNYPNHDLELAAIVFALKLWQHYLYGVKCDIFTDHQSLKYIFTQKELNLRQRRWLELIKDYDLQIIYHSGKANVVADALSRNASLSMITLDKADQQLVFEFERLLLTGVEENYLSYLSRLIVRPIWLQQVVEGQKEDLELQKIIKKRMAVRIQIG
;
A
#
# COMPACT_ATOMS: atom_id res chain seq x y z
N MET A 1 13.76 10.30 -4.04
CA MET A 1 13.99 11.56 -3.30
C MET A 1 14.47 12.61 -4.28
N GLN A 2 14.27 13.88 -3.99
CA GLN A 2 14.80 14.97 -4.82
C GLN A 2 15.34 16.05 -3.90
N HIS A 3 16.58 16.49 -4.14
CA HIS A 3 17.28 17.46 -3.29
C HIS A 3 17.30 17.06 -1.80
N GLY A 4 17.53 15.77 -1.52
CA GLY A 4 17.56 15.23 -0.15
C GLY A 4 16.20 15.14 0.56
N LYS A 5 15.08 15.48 -0.12
CA LYS A 5 13.73 15.41 0.42
C LYS A 5 12.95 14.24 -0.18
N VAL A 6 12.12 13.61 0.64
CA VAL A 6 11.23 12.55 0.18
C VAL A 6 10.04 13.17 -0.55
N ILE A 7 9.72 12.62 -1.73
CA ILE A 7 8.55 13.02 -2.53
C ILE A 7 7.34 12.18 -2.12
N ALA A 8 7.51 10.87 -2.07
CA ALA A 8 6.44 9.93 -1.74
C ALA A 8 7.00 8.62 -1.18
N TYR A 9 6.14 7.88 -0.47
CA TYR A 9 6.38 6.53 0.02
C TYR A 9 5.39 5.57 -0.63
N ALA A 10 5.82 4.33 -0.84
CA ALA A 10 4.95 3.27 -1.34
C ALA A 10 5.37 1.92 -0.75
N SER A 11 4.40 1.09 -0.45
CA SER A 11 4.59 -0.31 -0.04
C SER A 11 3.43 -1.14 -0.55
N ARG A 12 3.65 -2.44 -0.76
CA ARG A 12 2.60 -3.40 -1.09
C ARG A 12 2.84 -4.73 -0.41
N GLN A 13 1.75 -5.43 -0.10
CA GLN A 13 1.84 -6.82 0.37
C GLN A 13 2.26 -7.74 -0.78
N LEU A 14 3.02 -8.78 -0.43
CA LEU A 14 3.39 -9.85 -1.36
C LEU A 14 2.14 -10.64 -1.78
N ARG A 15 2.03 -10.93 -3.08
CA ARG A 15 1.01 -11.82 -3.61
C ARG A 15 1.28 -13.25 -3.15
N LEU A 16 0.24 -14.08 -3.13
CA LEU A 16 0.34 -15.49 -2.73
C LEU A 16 1.48 -16.26 -3.43
N HIS A 17 1.66 -16.04 -4.73
CA HIS A 17 2.74 -16.68 -5.50
C HIS A 17 4.12 -16.06 -5.25
N GLU A 18 4.19 -14.78 -4.86
CA GLU A 18 5.45 -14.08 -4.56
C GLU A 18 6.02 -14.55 -3.21
N LYS A 19 5.19 -15.04 -2.28
CA LYS A 19 5.63 -15.55 -0.97
C LYS A 19 6.68 -16.66 -1.06
N ASN A 20 6.67 -17.42 -2.15
CA ASN A 20 7.60 -18.54 -2.36
C ASN A 20 8.88 -18.10 -3.09
N TYR A 21 9.05 -16.81 -3.37
CA TYR A 21 10.22 -16.32 -4.09
C TYR A 21 11.42 -16.23 -3.13
N PRO A 22 12.63 -16.48 -3.63
CA PRO A 22 13.82 -16.21 -2.85
C PRO A 22 13.96 -14.69 -2.59
N ASN A 23 14.62 -14.30 -1.50
CA ASN A 23 14.71 -12.90 -1.08
C ASN A 23 15.22 -11.97 -2.20
N HIS A 24 16.20 -12.39 -2.99
CA HIS A 24 16.70 -11.58 -4.11
C HIS A 24 15.63 -11.28 -5.17
N ASP A 25 14.74 -12.23 -5.43
CA ASP A 25 13.61 -12.02 -6.36
C ASP A 25 12.53 -11.13 -5.74
N LEU A 26 12.36 -11.17 -4.41
CA LEU A 26 11.44 -10.26 -3.70
C LEU A 26 11.93 -8.82 -3.77
N GLU A 27 13.21 -8.60 -3.54
CA GLU A 27 13.83 -7.27 -3.66
C GLU A 27 13.73 -6.74 -5.09
N LEU A 28 14.00 -7.59 -6.09
CA LEU A 28 13.82 -7.21 -7.49
C LEU A 28 12.34 -6.91 -7.82
N ALA A 29 11.40 -7.68 -7.27
CA ALA A 29 9.98 -7.44 -7.44
C ALA A 29 9.54 -6.09 -6.82
N ALA A 30 10.15 -5.68 -5.72
CA ALA A 30 9.92 -4.39 -5.09
C ALA A 30 10.39 -3.24 -5.99
N ILE A 31 11.58 -3.36 -6.60
CA ILE A 31 12.08 -2.40 -7.59
C ILE A 31 11.14 -2.28 -8.79
N VAL A 32 10.76 -3.42 -9.39
CA VAL A 32 9.84 -3.44 -10.54
C VAL A 32 8.49 -2.83 -10.20
N PHE A 33 7.99 -3.07 -8.98
CA PHE A 33 6.77 -2.44 -8.50
C PHE A 33 6.90 -0.92 -8.41
N ALA A 34 7.98 -0.42 -7.81
CA ALA A 34 8.22 1.02 -7.70
C ALA A 34 8.34 1.69 -9.08
N LEU A 35 9.07 1.07 -10.02
CA LEU A 35 9.19 1.59 -11.40
C LEU A 35 7.83 1.68 -12.10
N LYS A 36 6.99 0.65 -11.97
CA LYS A 36 5.63 0.68 -12.54
C LYS A 36 4.75 1.74 -11.89
N LEU A 37 4.81 1.87 -10.57
CA LEU A 37 3.98 2.82 -9.82
C LEU A 37 4.34 4.27 -10.18
N TRP A 38 5.64 4.55 -10.31
CA TRP A 38 6.17 5.89 -10.55
C TRP A 38 6.65 6.10 -11.98
N GLN A 39 6.19 5.29 -12.94
CA GLN A 39 6.60 5.36 -14.34
C GLN A 39 6.52 6.78 -14.90
N HIS A 40 5.43 7.48 -14.62
CA HIS A 40 5.20 8.86 -15.07
C HIS A 40 6.17 9.89 -14.50
N TYR A 41 6.85 9.60 -13.38
CA TYR A 41 7.90 10.47 -12.82
C TYR A 41 9.30 10.07 -13.23
N LEU A 42 9.54 8.77 -13.47
CA LEU A 42 10.88 8.22 -13.68
C LEU A 42 11.25 8.09 -15.16
N TYR A 43 10.27 8.13 -16.06
CA TYR A 43 10.54 7.97 -17.49
C TYR A 43 11.35 9.17 -18.04
N GLY A 44 12.46 8.89 -18.72
CA GLY A 44 13.35 9.89 -19.30
C GLY A 44 14.22 10.67 -18.29
N VAL A 45 14.21 10.29 -17.01
CA VAL A 45 15.00 10.93 -15.95
C VAL A 45 16.02 9.95 -15.38
N LYS A 46 17.25 10.44 -15.14
CA LYS A 46 18.27 9.68 -14.42
C LYS A 46 17.88 9.48 -12.97
N CYS A 47 17.81 8.23 -12.52
CA CYS A 47 17.47 7.91 -11.14
C CYS A 47 18.37 6.84 -10.51
N ASP A 48 18.69 7.05 -9.24
CA ASP A 48 19.48 6.09 -8.46
C ASP A 48 18.55 5.28 -7.55
N ILE A 49 18.68 3.95 -7.62
CA ILE A 49 17.97 2.99 -6.79
C ILE A 49 18.91 2.50 -5.71
N PHE A 50 18.59 2.79 -4.46
CA PHE A 50 19.32 2.28 -3.31
C PHE A 50 18.65 1.00 -2.80
N THR A 51 19.41 -0.08 -2.68
CA THR A 51 18.96 -1.38 -2.15
C THR A 51 19.96 -1.93 -1.15
N ASP A 52 19.47 -2.60 -0.12
CA ASP A 52 20.29 -3.31 0.87
C ASP A 52 20.65 -4.74 0.44
N HIS A 53 20.33 -5.11 -0.80
CA HIS A 53 20.67 -6.40 -1.33
C HIS A 53 21.80 -6.34 -2.36
N GLN A 54 22.99 -6.78 -1.94
CA GLN A 54 24.23 -6.67 -2.71
C GLN A 54 24.20 -7.44 -4.04
N SER A 55 23.44 -8.53 -4.14
CA SER A 55 23.34 -9.33 -5.37
C SER A 55 22.70 -8.56 -6.52
N LEU A 56 21.77 -7.63 -6.23
CA LEU A 56 21.07 -6.84 -7.24
C LEU A 56 21.98 -5.84 -7.96
N LYS A 57 23.13 -5.51 -7.38
CA LYS A 57 24.15 -4.72 -8.07
C LYS A 57 24.62 -5.40 -9.37
N TYR A 58 24.63 -6.73 -9.41
CA TYR A 58 25.16 -7.52 -10.52
C TYR A 58 24.08 -8.11 -11.43
N ILE A 59 22.80 -7.75 -11.21
CA ILE A 59 21.66 -8.34 -11.94
C ILE A 59 21.76 -8.14 -13.46
N PHE A 60 22.36 -7.03 -13.91
CA PHE A 60 22.58 -6.73 -15.34
C PHE A 60 23.72 -7.53 -15.96
N THR A 61 24.69 -7.98 -15.16
CA THR A 61 25.90 -8.70 -15.61
C THR A 61 25.78 -10.21 -15.48
N GLN A 62 24.75 -10.70 -14.80
CA GLN A 62 24.57 -12.12 -14.52
C GLN A 62 24.19 -12.88 -15.81
N LYS A 63 24.95 -13.94 -16.12
CA LYS A 63 24.75 -14.74 -17.34
C LYS A 63 23.49 -15.62 -17.27
N GLU A 64 23.21 -16.17 -16.10
CA GLU A 64 22.10 -17.10 -15.88
C GLU A 64 20.99 -16.40 -15.09
N LEU A 65 19.92 -16.06 -15.81
CA LEU A 65 18.74 -15.40 -15.27
C LEU A 65 17.52 -16.25 -15.54
N ASN A 66 16.63 -16.35 -14.55
CA ASN A 66 15.34 -17.00 -14.70
C ASN A 66 14.44 -16.21 -15.68
N LEU A 67 13.51 -16.88 -16.36
CA LEU A 67 12.53 -16.27 -17.28
C LEU A 67 11.81 -15.06 -16.66
N ARG A 68 11.51 -15.11 -15.35
CA ARG A 68 10.92 -13.99 -14.61
C ARG A 68 11.85 -12.80 -14.53
N GLN A 69 13.10 -13.02 -14.12
CA GLN A 69 14.12 -11.98 -14.00
C GLN A 69 14.42 -11.35 -15.36
N ARG A 70 14.43 -12.13 -16.45
CA ARG A 70 14.59 -11.61 -17.82
C ARG A 70 13.48 -10.62 -18.19
N ARG A 71 12.20 -10.98 -17.96
CA ARG A 71 11.06 -10.07 -18.22
C ARG A 71 11.13 -8.79 -17.39
N TRP A 72 11.58 -8.89 -16.15
CA TRP A 72 11.76 -7.73 -15.30
C TRP A 72 12.93 -6.85 -15.74
N LEU A 73 14.03 -7.45 -16.20
CA LEU A 73 15.16 -6.72 -16.74
C LEU A 73 14.84 -6.01 -18.05
N GLU A 74 14.02 -6.58 -18.92
CA GLU A 74 13.52 -5.89 -20.12
C GLU A 74 12.83 -4.58 -19.73
N LEU A 75 11.95 -4.61 -18.74
CA LEU A 75 11.28 -3.40 -18.23
C LEU A 75 12.28 -2.42 -17.61
N ILE A 76 13.24 -2.92 -16.82
CA ILE A 76 14.21 -2.05 -16.13
C ILE A 76 15.14 -1.35 -17.14
N LYS A 77 15.48 -2.00 -18.26
CA LYS A 77 16.34 -1.45 -19.31
C LYS A 77 15.75 -0.22 -20.01
N ASP A 78 14.42 -0.05 -19.96
CA ASP A 78 13.75 1.12 -20.53
C ASP A 78 13.99 2.40 -19.71
N TYR A 79 14.58 2.29 -18.51
CA TYR A 79 14.85 3.41 -17.61
C TYR A 79 16.36 3.70 -17.53
N ASP A 80 16.72 4.98 -17.47
CA ASP A 80 18.10 5.42 -17.20
C ASP A 80 18.33 5.41 -15.68
N LEU A 81 18.73 4.26 -15.14
CA LEU A 81 18.85 4.04 -13.70
C LEU A 81 20.13 3.32 -13.28
N GLN A 82 20.57 3.58 -12.04
CA GLN A 82 21.69 2.89 -11.42
C GLN A 82 21.27 2.21 -10.12
N ILE A 83 21.60 0.93 -9.97
CA ILE A 83 21.35 0.17 -8.74
C ILE A 83 22.59 0.25 -7.85
N ILE A 84 22.46 0.91 -6.70
CA ILE A 84 23.52 1.17 -5.75
C ILE A 84 23.23 0.38 -4.47
N TYR A 85 24.21 -0.41 -4.03
CA TYR A 85 24.13 -1.06 -2.74
C TYR A 85 24.26 -0.03 -1.61
N HIS A 86 23.34 -0.07 -0.66
CA HIS A 86 23.34 0.76 0.53
C HIS A 86 23.12 -0.12 1.76
N SER A 87 23.86 0.07 2.85
CA SER A 87 23.73 -0.81 4.01
C SER A 87 22.31 -0.78 4.58
N GLY A 88 21.74 -1.93 4.92
CA GLY A 88 20.39 -2.03 5.49
C GLY A 88 20.17 -1.18 6.75
N LYS A 89 21.23 -0.92 7.53
CA LYS A 89 21.18 0.00 8.69
C LYS A 89 20.82 1.45 8.31
N ALA A 90 21.07 1.85 7.08
CA ALA A 90 20.72 3.16 6.56
C ALA A 90 19.44 3.13 5.70
N ASN A 91 18.94 1.94 5.34
CA ASN A 91 17.68 1.75 4.62
C ASN A 91 16.45 1.69 5.57
N VAL A 92 16.52 2.38 6.71
CA VAL A 92 15.56 2.27 7.83
C VAL A 92 14.13 2.56 7.39
N VAL A 93 13.94 3.55 6.50
CA VAL A 93 12.60 3.97 6.08
C VAL A 93 11.94 2.91 5.19
N ALA A 94 12.69 2.34 4.25
CA ALA A 94 12.16 1.27 3.41
C ALA A 94 11.94 -0.01 4.21
N ASP A 95 12.85 -0.34 5.13
CA ASP A 95 12.74 -1.50 6.03
C ASP A 95 11.52 -1.37 6.96
N ALA A 96 11.24 -0.18 7.50
CA ALA A 96 10.04 0.07 8.30
C ALA A 96 8.74 -0.12 7.51
N LEU A 97 8.75 0.21 6.21
CA LEU A 97 7.58 0.07 5.32
C LEU A 97 7.43 -1.34 4.72
N SER A 98 8.53 -2.09 4.58
CA SER A 98 8.54 -3.44 4.02
C SER A 98 8.23 -4.49 5.07
N ARG A 99 8.65 -4.24 6.32
CA ARG A 99 8.23 -5.05 7.45
C ARG A 99 6.72 -4.95 7.53
N ASN A 100 6.08 -6.11 7.38
CA ASN A 100 4.74 -6.31 7.90
C ASN A 100 4.85 -6.02 9.40
N ALA A 101 4.59 -4.77 9.79
CA ALA A 101 3.84 -4.59 11.00
C ALA A 101 2.60 -5.44 10.72
N SER A 102 2.60 -6.68 11.24
CA SER A 102 1.47 -7.09 12.04
C SER A 102 1.12 -5.83 12.80
N LEU A 103 0.19 -5.05 12.24
CA LEU A 103 -0.45 -3.94 12.89
C LEU A 103 -0.56 -4.45 14.29
N SER A 104 0.24 -3.84 15.18
CA SER A 104 0.34 -4.20 16.59
C SER A 104 -1.03 -4.71 16.94
N MET A 105 -1.19 -6.04 17.07
CA MET A 105 -2.49 -6.61 17.33
C MET A 105 -2.78 -6.08 18.71
N ILE A 106 -3.42 -4.92 18.78
CA ILE A 106 -3.90 -4.40 20.03
C ILE A 106 -5.09 -5.30 20.26
N THR A 107 -4.84 -6.41 20.95
CA THR A 107 -5.88 -7.16 21.62
C THR A 107 -6.42 -6.18 22.66
N LEU A 108 -7.38 -5.35 22.25
CA LEU A 108 -8.12 -4.53 23.19
C LEU A 108 -8.96 -5.52 23.98
N ASP A 109 -8.60 -5.70 25.24
CA ASP A 109 -9.47 -6.40 26.17
C ASP A 109 -10.75 -5.57 26.29
N LYS A 110 -11.92 -6.22 26.22
CA LYS A 110 -13.23 -5.54 26.18
C LYS A 110 -13.50 -4.66 27.41
N ALA A 111 -12.66 -4.76 28.44
CA ALA A 111 -12.70 -3.94 29.65
C ALA A 111 -12.49 -2.44 29.37
N ASP A 112 -11.66 -2.07 28.39
CA ASP A 112 -11.29 -0.67 28.15
C ASP A 112 -12.21 0.00 27.10
N GLN A 113 -13.49 0.14 27.46
CA GLN A 113 -14.55 0.71 26.61
C GLN A 113 -14.22 2.12 26.08
N GLN A 114 -13.50 2.95 26.85
CA GLN A 114 -13.08 4.29 26.43
C GLN A 114 -12.11 4.26 25.25
N LEU A 115 -11.16 3.32 25.26
CA LEU A 115 -10.18 3.19 24.19
C LEU A 115 -10.86 2.68 22.91
N VAL A 116 -11.74 1.69 23.05
CA VAL A 116 -12.55 1.16 21.93
C VAL A 116 -13.35 2.28 21.26
N PHE A 117 -14.02 3.13 22.05
CA PHE A 117 -14.79 4.26 21.54
C PHE A 117 -13.93 5.30 20.79
N GLU A 118 -12.74 5.62 21.30
CA GLU A 118 -11.80 6.52 20.62
C GLU A 118 -11.31 5.94 19.28
N PHE A 119 -11.03 4.63 19.22
CA PHE A 119 -10.63 3.95 17.98
C PHE A 119 -11.75 3.86 16.94
N GLU A 120 -13.00 3.64 17.38
CA GLU A 120 -14.20 3.74 16.52
C GLU A 120 -14.38 5.16 15.98
N ARG A 121 -14.18 6.19 16.81
CA ARG A 121 -14.25 7.60 16.40
C ARG A 121 -13.24 7.93 15.30
N LEU A 122 -12.07 7.29 15.32
CA LEU A 122 -11.01 7.46 14.32
C LEU A 122 -11.18 6.58 13.07
N LEU A 123 -12.27 5.79 12.97
CA LEU A 123 -12.58 4.89 11.85
C LEU A 123 -11.51 3.81 11.62
N LEU A 124 -10.84 3.39 12.69
CA LEU A 124 -9.72 2.44 12.63
C LEU A 124 -10.16 0.97 12.80
N THR A 125 -11.46 0.68 12.77
CA THR A 125 -12.02 -0.65 13.12
C THR A 125 -12.76 -1.36 11.97
N GLY A 126 -12.53 -2.68 11.88
CA GLY A 126 -13.20 -3.68 11.03
C GLY A 126 -12.25 -4.86 10.81
N VAL A 127 -12.53 -6.11 11.21
CA VAL A 127 -13.69 -7.00 11.00
C VAL A 127 -13.91 -7.88 12.24
N GLU A 128 -15.16 -8.16 12.62
CA GLU A 128 -15.49 -9.19 13.63
C GLU A 128 -15.22 -10.58 13.06
N GLU A 129 -14.26 -11.31 13.62
CA GLU A 129 -14.08 -12.70 13.21
C GLU A 129 -13.96 -13.73 14.34
N ASN A 130 -14.07 -13.36 15.62
CA ASN A 130 -14.46 -14.28 16.71
C ASN A 130 -14.54 -13.55 18.07
N TYR A 131 -15.41 -14.06 18.95
CA TYR A 131 -15.94 -13.45 20.19
C TYR A 131 -14.96 -12.87 21.24
N LEU A 132 -13.63 -12.90 21.02
CA LEU A 132 -12.62 -12.53 22.02
C LEU A 132 -11.54 -11.53 21.59
N SER A 133 -11.53 -10.98 20.36
CA SER A 133 -10.59 -9.89 20.04
C SER A 133 -11.04 -9.04 18.85
N TYR A 134 -10.94 -7.72 18.99
CA TYR A 134 -11.11 -6.80 17.86
C TYR A 134 -9.85 -6.82 16.99
N LEU A 135 -9.93 -7.39 15.79
CA LEU A 135 -8.88 -7.27 14.77
C LEU A 135 -9.00 -5.91 14.09
N SER A 136 -8.39 -4.86 14.66
CA SER A 136 -8.35 -3.54 14.02
C SER A 136 -7.29 -3.53 12.91
N ARG A 137 -7.74 -3.83 11.69
CA ARG A 137 -6.96 -3.50 10.49
C ARG A 137 -7.04 -1.98 10.31
N LEU A 138 -5.91 -1.27 10.50
CA LEU A 138 -5.82 0.17 10.21
C LEU A 138 -5.98 0.40 8.71
N ILE A 139 -7.19 0.71 8.29
CA ILE A 139 -7.50 1.10 6.91
C ILE A 139 -7.65 2.62 6.91
N VAL A 140 -6.63 3.33 6.44
CA VAL A 140 -6.76 4.76 6.17
C VAL A 140 -7.71 4.93 4.98
N ARG A 141 -8.98 5.21 5.25
CA ARG A 141 -9.94 5.57 4.21
C ARG A 141 -9.83 7.07 3.92
N PRO A 142 -9.89 7.48 2.65
CA PRO A 142 -9.85 8.88 2.33
C PRO A 142 -11.16 9.55 2.82
N ILE A 143 -11.02 10.63 3.59
CA ILE A 143 -12.09 11.32 4.32
C ILE A 143 -13.12 11.96 3.37
N TRP A 144 -12.76 12.13 2.08
CA TRP A 144 -13.64 12.74 1.08
C TRP A 144 -14.95 11.98 0.90
N LEU A 145 -14.97 10.65 1.04
CA LEU A 145 -16.21 9.87 0.94
C LEU A 145 -17.19 10.23 2.06
N GLN A 146 -16.69 10.45 3.28
CA GLN A 146 -17.52 10.91 4.39
C GLN A 146 -18.01 12.33 4.15
N GLN A 147 -17.13 13.23 3.71
CA GLN A 147 -17.52 14.62 3.40
C GLN A 147 -18.58 14.68 2.30
N VAL A 148 -18.48 13.81 1.28
CA VAL A 148 -19.50 13.68 0.24
C VAL A 148 -20.80 13.16 0.84
N VAL A 149 -20.78 12.10 1.65
CA VAL A 149 -21.99 11.55 2.29
C VAL A 149 -22.65 12.56 3.23
N GLU A 150 -21.87 13.36 3.95
CA GLU A 150 -22.38 14.42 4.83
C GLU A 150 -22.97 15.58 4.03
N GLY A 151 -22.29 16.05 2.99
CA GLY A 151 -22.83 17.08 2.09
C GLY A 151 -24.09 16.62 1.35
N GLN A 152 -24.20 15.33 1.03
CA GLN A 152 -25.40 14.75 0.41
C GLN A 152 -26.64 14.78 1.34
N LYS A 153 -26.47 14.90 2.66
CA LYS A 153 -27.61 15.05 3.59
C LYS A 153 -28.26 16.43 3.46
N GLU A 154 -27.49 17.45 3.12
CA GLU A 154 -27.96 18.84 2.96
C GLU A 154 -28.43 19.14 1.53
N ASP A 155 -28.15 18.25 0.58
CA ASP A 155 -28.55 18.39 -0.82
C ASP A 155 -30.06 18.16 -1.03
N LEU A 156 -30.76 19.26 -1.30
CA LEU A 156 -32.21 19.31 -1.53
C LEU A 156 -32.67 18.49 -2.75
N GLU A 157 -31.85 18.36 -3.79
CA GLU A 157 -32.19 17.60 -5.00
C GLU A 157 -32.04 16.09 -4.75
N LEU A 158 -31.00 15.68 -4.04
CA LEU A 158 -30.84 14.28 -3.62
C LEU A 158 -31.95 13.82 -2.68
N GLN A 159 -32.37 14.66 -1.73
CA GLN A 159 -33.51 14.33 -0.87
C GLN A 159 -34.82 14.15 -1.66
N LYS A 160 -35.06 14.95 -2.70
CA LYS A 160 -36.22 14.78 -3.60
C LYS A 160 -36.16 13.45 -4.35
N ILE A 161 -34.98 13.07 -4.87
CA ILE A 161 -34.77 11.81 -5.58
C ILE A 161 -34.97 10.60 -4.65
N ILE A 162 -34.46 10.66 -3.42
CA ILE A 162 -34.63 9.61 -2.41
C ILE A 162 -36.11 9.45 -2.04
N LYS A 163 -36.82 10.55 -1.75
CA LYS A 163 -38.26 10.52 -1.45
C LYS A 163 -39.07 9.93 -2.61
N LYS A 164 -38.74 10.30 -3.86
CA LYS A 164 -39.40 9.78 -5.06
C LYS A 164 -39.14 8.27 -5.25
N ARG A 165 -37.93 7.79 -4.96
CA ARG A 165 -37.60 6.35 -5.00
C ARG A 165 -38.25 5.54 -3.87
N MET A 166 -38.36 6.08 -2.66
CA MET A 166 -39.04 5.38 -1.55
C MET A 166 -40.55 5.29 -1.79
N ALA A 167 -41.17 6.32 -2.36
CA ALA A 167 -42.58 6.28 -2.75
C ALA A 167 -42.87 5.21 -3.81
N VAL A 168 -41.97 5.04 -4.80
CA VAL A 168 -42.10 3.99 -5.82
C VAL A 168 -41.95 2.59 -5.21
N ARG A 169 -41.12 2.41 -4.19
CA ARG A 169 -40.87 1.08 -3.59
C ARG A 169 -42.01 0.58 -2.71
N ILE A 170 -42.87 1.47 -2.20
CA ILE A 170 -44.04 1.13 -1.38
C ILE A 170 -45.25 0.72 -2.24
N GLN A 171 -45.28 1.07 -3.53
CA GLN A 171 -46.37 0.73 -4.45
C GLN A 171 -46.23 -0.64 -5.14
N ILE A 172 -45.15 -1.39 -4.86
CA ILE A 172 -44.83 -2.66 -5.54
C ILE A 172 -44.69 -3.82 -4.53
N GLY A 173 -45.18 -3.65 -3.30
CA GLY A 173 -45.32 -4.70 -2.29
C GLY A 173 -46.78 -4.83 -1.88
#